data_AF-A0A1I4XWA9-F1
#
_entry.id   AF-A0A1I4XWA9-F1
#
_cell.length_a   1.000
_cell.length_b   1.000
_cell.length_c   1.000
_cell.angle_alpha   90.00
_cell.angle_beta   90.00
_cell.angle_gamma   90.00
#
_symmetry.space_group_name_H-M   'P 1'
#
loop_
_entity.id
_entity.type
_entity.pdbx_description
1 polymer ?
#
loop_
_entity_poly.entity_id
_entity_poly.type
_entity_poly.pdbx_seq_one_letter_code
_entity_poly.pdbx_strand_id
1 'polypeptide(L)'
;MCRLILPILFLLLFLQKKSITMKLIIISIVLLALAFAGLAIKIWSKKDGKFAGTCASQSPYLNKGGESCSFCGKMPEEMGNCSTDKEGKQIT
;
A
#
# COMPACT_ATOMS: atom_id res chain seq x y z
N MET A 1 -37.51 -20.24 -21.63
CA MET A 1 -36.91 -19.36 -22.65
C MET A 1 -35.81 -18.42 -22.10
N CYS A 2 -35.96 -17.84 -20.90
CA CYS A 2 -34.95 -16.95 -20.31
C CYS A 2 -33.57 -17.61 -20.03
N ARG A 3 -33.52 -18.95 -19.87
CA ARG A 3 -32.27 -19.69 -19.58
C ARG A 3 -31.31 -19.85 -20.77
N LEU A 4 -31.75 -19.67 -22.02
CA LEU A 4 -30.89 -19.83 -23.20
C LEU A 4 -30.29 -18.50 -23.70
N ILE A 5 -30.92 -17.38 -23.33
CA ILE A 5 -30.55 -16.02 -23.81
C ILE A 5 -29.37 -15.45 -23.00
N LEU A 6 -29.33 -15.72 -21.69
CA LEU A 6 -28.28 -15.24 -20.79
C LEU A 6 -26.85 -15.71 -21.15
N PRO A 7 -26.60 -16.99 -21.50
CA PRO A 7 -25.25 -17.43 -21.90
C PRO A 7 -24.84 -16.87 -23.27
N ILE A 8 -25.77 -16.66 -24.19
CA ILE A 8 -25.50 -16.06 -25.51
C ILE A 8 -25.14 -14.58 -25.36
N LEU A 9 -25.84 -13.85 -24.51
CA LEU A 9 -25.51 -12.46 -24.18
C LEU A 9 -24.15 -12.36 -23.48
N PHE A 10 -23.85 -13.27 -22.55
CA PHE A 10 -22.54 -13.33 -21.88
C PHE A 10 -21.42 -13.68 -22.86
N LEU A 11 -21.65 -14.59 -23.80
CA LEU A 11 -20.71 -14.93 -24.86
C LEU A 11 -20.47 -13.75 -25.81
N LEU A 12 -21.52 -13.01 -26.20
CA LEU A 12 -21.38 -11.79 -27.01
C LEU A 12 -20.59 -10.69 -26.29
N LEU A 13 -20.83 -10.49 -24.99
CA LEU A 13 -20.04 -9.58 -24.15
C LEU A 13 -18.58 -10.03 -24.02
N PHE A 14 -18.33 -11.35 -23.98
CA PHE A 14 -16.98 -11.92 -23.96
C PHE A 14 -16.26 -11.76 -25.31
N LEU A 15 -16.98 -11.81 -26.43
CA LEU A 15 -16.45 -11.57 -27.78
C LEU A 15 -16.12 -10.09 -28.03
N GLN A 16 -16.86 -9.15 -27.43
CA GLN A 16 -16.51 -7.71 -27.43
C GLN A 16 -15.29 -7.39 -26.54
N LYS A 17 -14.88 -8.30 -25.65
CA LYS A 17 -13.79 -8.09 -24.67
C LYS A 17 -12.39 -8.17 -25.29
N LYS A 18 -12.23 -8.81 -26.47
CA LYS A 18 -10.91 -9.17 -27.04
C LYS A 18 -10.04 -7.97 -27.44
N SER A 19 -10.64 -6.86 -27.87
CA SER A 19 -9.90 -5.63 -28.27
C SER A 19 -9.47 -4.78 -27.06
N ILE A 20 -10.16 -4.94 -25.92
CA ILE A 20 -9.91 -4.17 -24.71
C ILE A 20 -8.64 -4.67 -23.99
N THR A 21 -8.27 -5.96 -24.13
CA THR A 21 -7.21 -6.59 -23.33
C THR A 21 -5.83 -5.93 -23.50
N MET A 22 -5.36 -5.64 -24.72
CA MET A 22 -4.03 -5.04 -24.91
C MET A 22 -3.96 -3.57 -24.47
N LYS A 23 -5.04 -2.81 -24.69
CA LYS A 23 -5.15 -1.41 -24.25
C LYS A 23 -5.16 -1.31 -22.72
N LEU A 24 -5.89 -2.20 -22.04
CA LEU A 24 -5.90 -2.26 -20.59
C LEU A 24 -4.53 -2.62 -20.01
N ILE A 25 -3.82 -3.57 -20.62
CA ILE A 25 -2.47 -3.95 -20.19
C ILE A 25 -1.54 -2.73 -20.26
N ILE A 26 -1.52 -2.01 -21.39
CA ILE A 26 -0.68 -0.82 -21.56
C ILE A 26 -1.05 0.27 -20.55
N ILE A 27 -2.35 0.55 -20.38
CA ILE A 27 -2.82 1.55 -19.40
C ILE A 27 -2.40 1.14 -17.97
N SER A 28 -2.53 -0.12 -17.60
CA SER A 28 -2.13 -0.59 -16.26
C SER A 28 -0.63 -0.43 -16.00
N ILE A 29 0.22 -0.71 -16.99
CA ILE A 29 1.68 -0.56 -16.86
C ILE A 29 2.03 0.92 -16.71
N VAL A 30 1.42 1.79 -17.52
CA VAL A 30 1.64 3.24 -17.42
C VAL A 30 1.20 3.78 -16.05
N LEU A 31 0.03 3.36 -15.56
CA LEU A 31 -0.49 3.82 -14.27
C LEU A 31 0.39 3.34 -13.11
N LEU A 32 0.90 2.11 -13.19
CA LEU A 32 1.82 1.56 -12.21
C LEU A 32 3.18 2.29 -12.23
N ALA A 33 3.74 2.53 -13.42
CA ALA A 33 4.98 3.28 -13.58
C ALA A 33 4.85 4.71 -13.03
N LEU A 34 3.71 5.38 -13.26
CA LEU A 34 3.45 6.71 -12.72
C LEU A 34 3.40 6.71 -11.19
N ALA A 35 2.83 5.67 -10.56
CA ALA A 35 2.81 5.54 -9.10
C ALA A 35 4.23 5.41 -8.52
N PHE A 36 5.08 4.58 -9.11
CA PHE A 36 6.48 4.44 -8.70
C PHE A 36 7.30 5.71 -8.96
N ALA A 37 7.07 6.38 -10.09
CA ALA A 37 7.70 7.67 -10.37
C ALA A 37 7.31 8.74 -9.33
N GLY A 38 6.03 8.80 -8.93
CA GLY A 38 5.56 9.70 -7.88
C GLY A 38 6.20 9.41 -6.52
N LEU A 39 6.37 8.13 -6.17
CA LEU A 39 7.09 7.72 -4.96
C LEU A 39 8.58 8.13 -5.04
N ALA A 40 9.24 7.89 -6.17
CA ALA A 40 10.65 8.23 -6.36
C ALA A 40 10.91 9.74 -6.23
N ILE A 41 10.07 10.59 -6.85
CA ILE A 41 10.17 12.04 -6.76
C ILE A 41 9.98 12.52 -5.31
N LYS A 42 9.04 11.91 -4.58
CA LYS A 42 8.79 12.25 -3.17
C LYS A 42 10.00 11.97 -2.28
N ILE A 43 10.73 10.89 -2.55
CA ILE A 43 11.95 10.50 -1.83
C ILE A 43 13.08 11.47 -2.17
N TRP A 44 13.28 11.73 -3.47
CA TRP A 44 14.31 12.66 -3.94
C TRP A 44 14.10 14.09 -3.43
N SER A 45 12.85 14.50 -3.21
CA SER A 45 12.50 15.82 -2.66
C SER A 45 12.69 15.95 -1.14
N LYS A 46 13.03 14.87 -0.41
CA LYS A 46 13.33 14.91 1.04
C LYS A 46 14.83 15.17 1.25
N LYS A 47 15.16 16.29 1.90
CA LYS A 47 16.56 16.75 2.12
C LYS A 47 17.45 15.76 2.86
N ASP A 48 16.89 14.93 3.74
CA ASP A 48 17.64 13.96 4.54
C ASP A 48 17.51 12.52 4.04
N GLY A 49 16.81 12.28 2.92
CA GLY A 49 16.52 10.93 2.41
C GLY A 49 15.70 10.03 3.34
N LYS A 50 15.39 10.50 4.56
CA LYS A 50 14.55 9.82 5.54
C LYS A 50 13.10 9.93 5.13
N PHE A 51 12.49 8.79 4.92
CA PHE A 51 11.04 8.68 4.78
C PHE A 51 10.40 9.13 6.08
N ALA A 52 9.38 10.00 6.01
CA ALA A 52 8.53 10.25 7.16
C ALA A 52 7.90 8.90 7.53
N GLY A 53 8.40 8.31 8.62
CA GLY A 53 8.15 6.92 8.93
C GLY A 53 6.67 6.60 8.93
N THR A 54 6.31 5.45 8.36
CA THR A 54 5.02 4.82 8.64
C THR A 54 5.04 4.31 10.08
N CYS A 55 3.87 3.97 10.64
CA CYS A 55 3.75 3.53 12.04
C CYS A 55 4.77 2.44 12.43
N ALA A 56 5.16 1.55 11.52
CA ALA A 56 6.16 0.49 11.78
C ALA A 56 7.60 1.00 11.98
N SER A 57 8.02 2.00 11.19
CA SER A 57 9.38 2.57 11.29
C SER A 57 9.63 3.39 12.56
N GLN A 58 8.56 3.71 13.30
CA GLN A 58 8.65 4.42 14.58
C GLN A 58 8.70 3.49 15.79
N SER A 59 8.71 2.16 15.57
CA SER A 59 8.89 1.19 16.66
C SER A 59 10.19 1.43 17.42
N PRO A 60 10.22 1.18 18.75
CA PRO A 60 11.40 1.38 19.59
C PRO A 60 12.61 0.54 19.14
N TYR A 61 12.38 -0.54 18.39
CA TYR A 61 13.43 -1.39 17.83
C TYR A 61 14.13 -0.76 16.61
N LEU A 62 13.41 -0.01 15.80
CA LEU A 62 13.90 0.58 14.54
C LEU A 62 14.27 2.05 14.68
N ASN A 63 13.56 2.80 15.53
CA ASN A 63 13.87 4.19 15.85
C ASN A 63 14.92 4.28 16.95
N LYS A 64 16.18 4.07 16.56
CA LYS A 64 17.36 4.19 17.45
C LYS A 64 17.75 5.63 17.79
N GLY A 65 17.11 6.61 17.17
CA GLY A 65 17.43 8.03 17.31
C GLY A 65 16.69 8.74 18.45
N GLY A 66 15.76 8.05 19.13
CA GLY A 66 14.95 8.68 20.18
C GLY A 66 13.97 9.74 19.64
N GLU A 67 13.76 9.81 18.32
CA GLU A 67 12.95 10.86 17.69
C GLU A 67 11.46 10.58 17.95
N SER A 68 10.68 11.60 18.33
CA SER A 68 9.22 11.47 18.51
C SER A 68 8.55 11.05 17.19
N CYS A 69 7.53 10.19 17.25
CA CYS A 69 6.81 9.76 16.06
C CYS A 69 6.19 10.95 15.32
N SER A 70 6.64 11.20 14.10
CA SER A 70 6.13 12.27 13.24
C SER A 70 4.66 12.10 12.81
N PHE A 71 4.03 10.95 13.09
CA PHE A 71 2.63 10.66 12.77
C PHE A 71 1.69 10.83 13.97
N CYS A 72 2.11 10.47 15.19
CA CYS A 72 1.26 10.52 16.38
C CYS A 72 1.84 11.31 17.57
N GLY A 73 3.07 11.81 17.46
CA GLY A 73 3.75 12.64 18.47
C GLY A 73 4.32 11.90 19.68
N LYS A 74 4.02 10.60 19.83
CA LYS A 74 4.51 9.79 20.95
C LYS A 74 6.02 9.61 20.93
N MET A 75 6.63 9.45 22.10
CA MET A 75 8.05 9.06 22.20
C MET A 75 8.21 7.55 21.91
N PRO A 76 9.37 7.09 21.42
CA PRO A 76 9.61 5.65 21.15
C PRO A 76 9.38 4.78 22.39
N GLU A 77 9.62 5.33 23.58
CA GLU A 77 9.34 4.71 24.88
C GLU A 77 7.84 4.52 25.15
N GLU A 78 6.99 5.38 24.57
CA GLU A 78 5.54 5.34 24.71
C GLU A 78 4.85 4.56 23.58
N MET A 79 5.61 4.15 22.56
CA MET A 79 5.13 3.31 21.47
C MET A 79 5.16 1.85 21.92
N GLY A 80 4.01 1.35 22.36
CA GLY A 80 3.82 -0.02 22.82
C GLY A 80 4.30 -1.08 21.81
N ASN A 81 4.67 -2.25 22.32
CA ASN A 81 5.22 -3.35 21.52
C ASN A 81 4.25 -3.83 20.43
N CYS A 82 4.64 -3.73 19.15
CA CYS A 82 3.99 -4.48 18.08
C CYS A 82 4.45 -5.94 18.15
N SER A 83 3.59 -6.79 18.70
CA SER A 83 3.75 -8.23 18.99
C SER A 83 4.35 -8.56 20.36
N THR A 84 3.50 -8.99 21.28
CA THR A 84 3.89 -9.73 22.49
C THR A 84 3.49 -11.18 22.38
N ASP A 85 4.48 -12.02 22.08
CA ASP A 85 4.53 -13.44 22.42
C ASP A 85 6.02 -13.81 22.45
N LYS A 86 6.72 -13.63 23.58
CA LYS A 86 6.48 -14.31 24.86
C LYS A 86 6.28 -13.37 26.06
N GLU A 87 5.32 -13.78 26.88
CA GLU A 87 4.74 -13.09 28.04
C GLU A 87 4.03 -11.78 27.70
N GLY A 88 2.83 -11.99 27.14
CA GLY A 88 1.80 -10.99 27.02
C GLY A 88 1.59 -10.24 28.33
N LYS A 89 1.84 -8.93 28.26
CA LYS A 89 1.29 -7.96 29.18
C LYS A 89 0.63 -6.86 28.35
N GLN A 90 -0.63 -7.08 28.00
CA GLN A 90 -1.56 -6.00 27.73
C GLN A 90 -1.96 -5.39 29.08
N ILE A 91 -1.30 -4.33 29.55
CA ILE A 91 -1.83 -3.48 30.63
C ILE A 91 -1.08 -2.15 30.53
N THR A 92 -1.68 -0.98 30.26
CA THR A 92 -3.03 -0.46 30.52
C THR A 92 -3.37 0.61 29.48
#